data_AF-S4PB52-F1
#
_entry.id   AF-S4PB52-F1
#
_cell.length_a   1.000
_cell.length_b   1.000
_cell.length_c   1.000
_cell.angle_alpha   90.00
_cell.angle_beta   90.00
_cell.angle_gamma   90.00
#
_symmetry.space_group_name_H-M   'P 1'
#
loop_
_entity.id
_entity.type
_entity.pdbx_description
1 polymer ?
#
loop_
_entity_poly.entity_id
_entity_poly.type
_entity_poly.pdbx_seq_one_letter_code
_entity_poly.pdbx_strand_id
1 'polypeptide(L)' 'IDAQNAVKSIKKQHLVEVRSMGNPPAIVKVALESICLLLGENATDWKAIRAVIMRENFINSIVSNFSTEDIT' A
#
# COMPACT_ATOMS: atom_id res chain seq x y z
N ILE A 1 15.14 6.06 -6.58
CA ILE A 1 14.82 7.35 -5.93
C ILE A 1 13.49 7.91 -6.43
N ASP A 2 13.26 7.97 -7.75
CA ASP A 2 12.03 8.54 -8.34
C ASP A 2 10.74 7.88 -7.84
N ALA A 3 10.70 6.55 -7.77
CA ALA A 3 9.53 5.82 -7.26
C ALA A 3 9.20 6.19 -5.80
N GLN A 4 10.21 6.32 -4.93
CA GLN A 4 10.01 6.74 -3.54
C GLN A 4 9.47 8.17 -3.47
N ASN A 5 9.96 9.08 -4.32
CA ASN A 5 9.46 10.45 -4.39
C ASN A 5 8.02 10.52 -4.90
N ALA A 6 7.66 9.67 -5.88
CA ALA A 6 6.29 9.53 -6.33
C ALA A 6 5.37 9.06 -5.18
N VAL A 7 5.78 8.05 -4.41
CA VAL A 7 5.03 7.58 -3.24
C VAL A 7 4.90 8.68 -2.17
N LYS A 8 5.96 9.45 -1.89
CA LYS A 8 5.91 10.61 -0.98
C LYS A 8 4.87 11.66 -1.39
N SER A 9 4.63 11.81 -2.70
CA SER A 9 3.67 12.78 -3.22
C SER A 9 2.20 12.32 -3.19
N ILE A 10 1.94 11.07 -2.79
CA ILE A 10 0.57 10.56 -2.65
C ILE A 10 -0.15 11.34 -1.55
N LYS A 11 -1.25 12.00 -1.94
CA LYS A 11 -2.10 12.75 -1.03
C LYS A 11 -3.04 11.79 -0.28
N LYS A 12 -3.40 12.15 0.95
CA LYS A 12 -4.40 11.41 1.75
C LYS A 12 -5.70 11.17 0.98
N GLN A 13 -6.13 12.12 0.15
CA GLN A 13 -7.35 11.98 -0.67
C GLN A 13 -7.29 10.77 -1.61
N HIS A 14 -6.14 10.49 -2.26
CA HIS A 14 -6.02 9.35 -3.16
C HIS A 14 -6.21 8.01 -2.41
N LEU A 15 -5.73 7.93 -1.17
CA LEU A 15 -5.94 6.75 -0.30
C LEU A 15 -7.42 6.63 0.12
N VAL A 16 -8.10 7.76 0.34
CA VAL A 16 -9.53 7.80 0.65
C VAL A 16 -10.38 7.32 -0.53
N GLU A 17 -10.00 7.67 -1.76
CA GLU A 17 -10.67 7.19 -2.97
C GLU A 17 -10.52 5.68 -3.11
N VAL A 18 -9.29 5.16 -3.01
CA VAL A 18 -9.00 3.72 -3.09
C VAL A 18 -9.75 2.92 -2.04
N ARG A 19 -9.78 3.35 -0.77
CA ARG A 19 -10.50 2.61 0.28
C ARG A 19 -12.01 2.64 0.10
N SER A 20 -12.57 3.66 -0.56
CA SER A 20 -14.02 3.79 -0.74
C SER A 20 -14.59 2.76 -1.73
N MET A 21 -13.71 2.10 -2.49
CA MET A 21 -14.09 1.07 -3.45
C MET A 21 -14.69 -0.14 -2.73
N GLY A 22 -15.97 -0.41 -2.99
CA GLY A 22 -16.64 -1.65 -2.55
C GLY A 22 -16.11 -2.88 -3.29
N ASN A 23 -15.84 -2.72 -4.59
CA ASN A 23 -15.22 -3.73 -5.44
C ASN A 23 -14.07 -3.09 -6.24
N PRO A 24 -12.81 -3.20 -5.77
CA PRO A 24 -11.68 -2.59 -6.46
C PRO A 24 -11.42 -3.29 -7.81
N PRO A 25 -10.95 -2.57 -8.84
CA PRO A 25 -10.46 -3.19 -10.06
C PRO A 25 -9.36 -4.21 -9.77
N ALA A 26 -9.28 -5.29 -10.56
CA ALA A 26 -8.33 -6.38 -10.33
C ALA A 26 -6.88 -5.89 -10.23
N ILE A 27 -6.47 -4.93 -11.08
CA ILE A 27 -5.12 -4.37 -11.07
C ILE A 27 -4.81 -3.59 -9.78
N VAL A 28 -5.80 -2.90 -9.21
CA VAL A 28 -5.64 -2.17 -7.94
C VAL A 28 -5.45 -3.17 -6.80
N LYS A 29 -6.23 -4.26 -6.81
CA LYS A 29 -6.10 -5.32 -5.82
C LYS A 29 -4.72 -5.97 -5.86
N VAL A 30 -4.24 -6.38 -7.04
CA VAL A 30 -2.92 -7.01 -7.22
C VAL A 30 -1.79 -6.07 -6.82
N ALA A 31 -1.87 -4.78 -7.19
CA ALA A 31 -0.84 -3.81 -6.82
C ALA A 31 -0.74 -3.65 -5.29
N LEU A 32 -1.87 -3.52 -4.60
CA LEU A 32 -1.90 -3.35 -3.15
C LEU A 32 -1.55 -4.63 -2.40
N GLU A 33 -1.95 -5.80 -2.91
CA GLU A 33 -1.57 -7.10 -2.39
C GLU A 33 -0.05 -7.30 -2.47
N SER A 34 0.55 -6.94 -3.60
CA SER A 34 2.01 -6.97 -3.79
C SER A 34 2.73 -6.07 -2.77
N ILE A 35 2.19 -4.88 -2.49
CA ILE A 35 2.73 -3.99 -1.47
C ILE A 35 2.60 -4.60 -0.07
N CYS A 36 1.45 -5.19 0.26
CA CYS A 36 1.26 -5.86 1.55
C CYS A 36 2.27 -6.99 1.74
N LEU A 37 2.46 -7.83 0.71
CA LEU A 37 3.47 -8.89 0.70
C LEU A 37 4.87 -8.34 0.98
N LEU A 38 5.28 -7.28 0.27
CA LEU A 38 6.59 -6.66 0.45
C LEU A 38 6.79 -6.06 1.85
N LEU A 39 5.71 -5.58 2.49
CA LEU A 39 5.74 -5.07 3.86
C LEU A 39 5.66 -6.19 4.92
N GLY A 40 5.62 -7.46 4.52
CA GLY A 40 5.46 -8.60 5.43
C GLY A 40 4.04 -8.77 5.99
N GLU A 41 3.06 -8.08 5.41
CA GLU A 41 1.65 -8.15 5.80
C GLU A 41 0.94 -9.24 4.99
N ASN A 42 0.42 -10.28 5.66
CA ASN A 42 -0.33 -11.34 5.01
C ASN A 42 -1.78 -10.90 4.74
N ALA A 43 -1.97 -10.06 3.72
CA ALA A 43 -3.27 -9.51 3.33
C ALA A 43 -3.80 -10.22 2.06
N THR A 44 -4.57 -11.29 2.24
CA THR A 44 -5.07 -12.18 1.15
C THR A 44 -6.43 -11.76 0.58
N ASP A 45 -7.13 -10.83 1.24
CA ASP A 45 -8.42 -10.34 0.80
C ASP A 45 -8.51 -8.80 0.85
N TRP A 46 -9.54 -8.25 0.20
CA TRP A 46 -9.70 -6.80 0.12
C TRP A 46 -9.90 -6.14 1.49
N LYS A 47 -10.53 -6.85 2.45
CA LYS A 47 -10.78 -6.31 3.79
C LYS A 47 -9.46 -6.16 4.55
N ALA A 48 -8.57 -7.15 4.47
CA ALA A 48 -7.23 -7.11 5.05
C ALA A 48 -6.37 -6.03 4.39
N ILE A 49 -6.34 -5.98 3.06
CA ILE A 49 -5.61 -4.96 2.30
C ILE A 49 -6.09 -3.55 2.70
N ARG A 50 -7.41 -3.38 2.80
CA ARG A 50 -8.02 -2.10 3.21
C ARG A 50 -7.60 -1.68 4.62
N ALA A 51 -7.39 -2.61 5.54
CA ALA A 51 -6.91 -2.29 6.89
C ALA A 51 -5.46 -1.78 6.87
N VAL A 52 -4.59 -2.35 6.03
CA VAL A 52 -3.18 -1.94 5.90
C VAL A 52 -3.07 -0.53 5.32
N ILE A 53 -3.79 -0.22 4.23
CA ILE A 53 -3.75 1.11 3.60
C ILE A 53 -4.37 2.22 4.48
N MET A 54 -5.17 1.85 5.49
CA MET A 54 -5.81 2.80 6.41
C MET A 54 -4.89 3.24 7.55
N ARG A 55 -3.74 2.58 7.75
CA ARG A 55 -2.78 2.97 8.78
C ARG A 55 -2.22 4.37 8.46
N GLU A 56 -2.18 5.24 9.47
CA GLU A 56 -1.70 6.62 9.28
C GLU A 56 -0.26 6.69 8.78
N ASN A 57 0.53 5.66 9.09
CA ASN A 57 1.93 5.54 8.70
C ASN A 57 2.13 4.77 7.38
N PHE A 58 1.09 4.39 6.63
CA PHE A 58 1.24 3.55 5.43
C PHE A 58 2.22 4.11 4.37
N ILE A 59 2.13 5.42 4.06
CA ILE A 59 3.07 6.05 3.13
C ILE A 59 4.49 6.05 3.71
N ASN A 60 4.62 6.31 5.02
CA ASN A 60 5.91 6.36 5.68
C ASN A 60 6.57 4.97 5.77
N SER A 61 5.78 3.91 5.93
CA SER A 61 6.30 2.53 5.97
C SER A 61 6.91 2.13 4.63
N ILE A 62 6.37 2.60 3.50
CA ILE A 62 6.91 2.33 2.17
C ILE A 62 8.14 3.19 1.86
N VAL A 63 8.15 4.44 2.35
CA VAL A 63 9.17 5.43 1.95
C VAL A 63 10.42 5.39 2.82
N SER A 64 10.24 5.27 4.14
CA SER A 64 11.31 5.45 5.12
C SER A 64 11.70 4.16 5.82
N ASN A 65 10.78 3.20 5.92
CA ASN A 65 10.97 1.99 6.72
C ASN A 65 11.01 0.71 5.87
N PHE A 66 11.06 0.83 4.54
CA PHE A 66 11.18 -0.30 3.63
C PHE A 66 12.59 -0.35 3.05
N SER A 67 13.32 -1.42 3.35
CA SER A 67 14.60 -1.75 2.72
C SER A 67 14.44 -2.99 1.85
N THR A 68 15.01 -2.97 0.65
CA THR A 68 15.02 -4.14 -0.24
C THR A 68 15.88 -5.28 0.29
N GLU A 69 16.77 -5.00 1.24
CA GLU A 69 17.61 -6.00 1.90
C GLU A 69 16.79 -6.91 2.83
N ASP A 70 15.60 -6.45 3.27
CA ASP A 70 14.73 -7.20 4.18
C ASP A 70 13.79 -8.18 3.44
N ILE A 71 13.87 -8.23 2.10
CA ILE A 71 13.03 -9.08 1.26
C ILE A 71 13.69 -10.46 1.10
N THR A 72 13.01 -11.52 1.54
CA THR A 72 13.41 -12.93 1.41
C THR A 72 12.46 -13.74 0.54
#